data_AF-A0A517WNY4-F1
#
_entry.id   AF-A0A517WNY4-F1
#
_cell.length_a   1.000
_cell.length_b   1.000
_cell.length_c   1.000
_cell.angle_alpha   90.00
_cell.angle_beta   90.00
_cell.angle_gamma   90.00
#
_symmetry.space_group_name_H-M   'P 1'
#
loop_
_entity.id
_entity.type
_entity.pdbx_description
1 polymer ?
#
loop_
_entity_poly.entity_id
_entity_poly.type
_entity_poly.pdbx_seq_one_letter_code
_entity_poly.pdbx_strand_id
1 'polypeptide(L)'
;MSFEWLYDLLPVTFYYLMATLLLLANITAWVSILFLVPGNWVVVFLSALFYVFMPVQENNGISLTVLLIAVALAGLGELVEMLGGSAGAAKKGASRRAMILSLLGTFLCSILGAGLATPIVPPLGTIMGAILGGSVGAYMGAYLGEVWKGNQDVDRQEIGRAAFIGRILGVVGKMAIGVIIIVMITVDSFI
;
A
#
# COMPACT_ATOMS: atom_id res chain seq x y z
N MET A 1 10.39 -1.12 31.53
CA MET A 1 10.25 -2.48 32.09
C MET A 1 10.63 -3.42 30.96
N SER A 2 11.88 -3.86 30.89
CA SER A 2 12.31 -4.81 29.87
C SER A 2 11.61 -6.15 30.14
N PHE A 3 11.01 -6.75 29.13
CA PHE A 3 10.33 -8.04 29.22
C PHE A 3 11.37 -9.19 29.28
N GLU A 4 12.38 -9.09 30.14
CA GLU A 4 13.49 -10.04 30.21
C GLU A 4 13.03 -11.48 30.53
N TRP A 5 11.94 -11.63 31.28
CA TRP A 5 11.33 -12.94 31.55
C TRP A 5 10.83 -13.67 30.29
N LEU A 6 10.51 -12.95 29.21
CA LEU A 6 10.06 -13.56 27.94
C LEU A 6 11.21 -14.29 27.23
N TYR A 7 12.46 -13.88 27.46
CA TYR A 7 13.67 -14.45 26.85
C TYR A 7 13.97 -15.84 27.43
N ASP A 8 13.73 -16.02 28.72
CA ASP A 8 13.97 -17.30 29.42
C ASP A 8 12.91 -18.36 29.11
N LEU A 9 11.74 -17.94 28.62
CA LEU A 9 10.56 -18.79 28.41
C LEU A 9 10.33 -19.20 26.94
N LEU A 10 10.85 -18.44 25.97
CA LEU A 10 10.58 -18.66 24.55
C LEU A 10 11.73 -19.41 23.84
N PRO A 11 11.44 -20.58 23.23
CA PRO A 11 12.41 -21.28 22.41
C PRO A 11 12.86 -20.44 21.20
N VAL A 12 14.11 -20.64 20.74
CA VAL A 12 14.63 -20.03 19.50
C VAL A 12 13.71 -20.32 18.30
N THR A 13 13.11 -21.52 18.24
CA THR A 13 12.15 -21.89 17.20
C THR A 13 10.89 -21.04 17.20
N PHE A 14 10.45 -20.55 18.35
CA PHE A 14 9.29 -19.67 18.46
C PHE A 14 9.57 -18.29 17.85
N TYR A 15 10.77 -17.75 18.05
CA TYR A 15 11.17 -16.48 17.43
C TYR A 15 11.09 -16.55 15.90
N TYR A 16 11.70 -17.58 15.29
CA TYR A 16 11.67 -17.73 13.82
C TYR A 16 10.28 -18.01 13.27
N LEU A 17 9.43 -18.72 14.03
CA LEU A 17 8.02 -18.84 13.70
C LEU A 17 7.35 -17.47 13.65
N MET A 18 7.56 -16.63 14.66
CA MET A 18 6.99 -15.29 14.70
C MET A 18 7.52 -14.38 13.59
N ALA A 19 8.82 -14.44 13.30
CA ALA A 19 9.44 -13.68 12.20
C ALA A 19 8.85 -14.10 10.83
N THR A 20 8.56 -15.40 10.67
CA THR A 20 7.88 -15.93 9.48
C THR A 20 6.43 -15.41 9.39
N LEU A 21 5.69 -15.41 10.49
CA LEU A 21 4.34 -14.86 10.54
C LEU A 21 4.32 -13.36 10.27
N LEU A 22 5.30 -12.61 10.78
CA LEU A 22 5.49 -11.19 10.48
C LEU A 22 5.70 -10.97 8.98
N LEU A 23 6.57 -11.76 8.33
CA LEU A 23 6.79 -11.68 6.88
C LEU A 23 5.48 -11.88 6.10
N LEU A 24 4.70 -12.92 6.43
CA LEU A 24 3.43 -13.19 5.77
C LEU A 24 2.39 -12.08 5.99
N ALA A 25 2.32 -11.56 7.22
CA ALA A 25 1.46 -10.42 7.56
C ALA A 25 1.88 -9.15 6.82
N ASN A 26 3.18 -8.89 6.70
CA ASN A 26 3.73 -7.75 5.98
C ASN A 26 3.48 -7.85 4.46
N ILE A 27 3.63 -9.03 3.86
CA ILE A 27 3.25 -9.26 2.45
C ILE A 27 1.76 -8.99 2.24
N THR A 28 0.91 -9.46 3.15
CA THR A 28 -0.54 -9.23 3.09
C THR A 28 -0.88 -7.74 3.20
N ALA A 29 -0.24 -7.04 4.15
CA ALA A 29 -0.36 -5.59 4.31
C ALA A 29 0.09 -4.85 3.05
N TRP A 30 1.18 -5.28 2.42
CA TRP A 30 1.65 -4.69 1.16
C TRP A 30 0.71 -4.92 -0.01
N VAL A 31 0.17 -6.14 -0.18
CA VAL A 31 -0.85 -6.42 -1.21
C VAL A 31 -2.12 -5.57 -0.98
N SER A 32 -2.46 -5.27 0.28
CA SER A 32 -3.65 -4.47 0.60
C SER A 32 -3.63 -3.03 0.03
N ILE A 33 -2.43 -2.51 -0.35
CA ILE A 33 -2.26 -1.20 -1.01
C ILE A 33 -3.11 -1.08 -2.28
N LEU A 34 -3.29 -2.19 -3.00
CA LEU A 34 -4.11 -2.27 -4.20
C LEU A 34 -5.57 -1.85 -3.96
N PHE A 35 -6.04 -1.97 -2.73
CA PHE A 35 -7.41 -1.70 -2.28
C PHE A 35 -7.52 -0.42 -1.43
N LEU A 36 -6.60 0.54 -1.62
CA LEU A 36 -6.57 1.85 -0.93
C LEU A 36 -6.22 1.79 0.56
N VAL A 37 -5.73 0.65 1.06
CA VAL A 37 -5.24 0.54 2.44
C VAL A 37 -3.84 1.19 2.52
N PRO A 38 -3.51 1.91 3.61
CA PRO A 38 -2.15 2.42 3.85
C PRO A 38 -1.19 1.30 4.24
N GLY A 39 -0.98 0.32 3.35
CA GLY A 39 -0.31 -0.94 3.63
C GLY A 39 1.12 -0.80 4.15
N ASN A 40 1.90 0.17 3.66
CA ASN A 40 3.25 0.43 4.16
C ASN A 40 3.25 0.86 5.64
N TRP A 41 2.23 1.62 6.08
CA TRP A 41 2.07 1.97 7.50
C TRP A 41 1.66 0.76 8.34
N VAL A 42 0.84 -0.14 7.79
CA VAL A 42 0.52 -1.40 8.47
C VAL A 42 1.77 -2.26 8.63
N VAL A 43 2.63 -2.35 7.61
CA VAL A 43 3.93 -3.04 7.70
C VAL A 43 4.79 -2.44 8.82
N VAL A 44 4.93 -1.11 8.85
CA VAL A 44 5.69 -0.41 9.91
C VAL A 44 5.09 -0.69 11.29
N PHE A 45 3.77 -0.63 11.43
CA PHE A 45 3.08 -0.87 12.69
C PHE A 45 3.30 -2.30 13.20
N LEU A 46 3.10 -3.30 12.35
CA LEU A 46 3.33 -4.71 12.71
C LEU A 46 4.79 -4.97 13.09
N SER A 47 5.72 -4.32 12.39
CA SER A 47 7.15 -4.45 12.65
C SER A 47 7.58 -3.72 13.94
N ALA A 48 6.91 -2.61 14.27
CA ALA A 48 7.08 -1.94 15.57
C ALA A 48 6.52 -2.79 16.72
N LEU A 49 5.38 -3.47 16.53
CA LEU A 49 4.88 -4.44 17.52
C LEU A 49 5.87 -5.60 17.69
N PHE A 50 6.41 -6.12 16.59
CA PHE A 50 7.45 -7.15 16.65
C PHE A 50 8.68 -6.67 17.42
N TYR A 51 9.17 -5.46 17.13
CA TYR A 51 10.29 -4.84 17.86
C TYR A 51 10.06 -4.75 19.37
N VAL A 52 8.83 -4.44 19.80
CA VAL A 52 8.49 -4.27 21.23
C VAL A 52 8.30 -5.60 21.94
N PHE A 53 7.66 -6.57 21.29
CA PHE A 53 7.25 -7.83 21.93
C PHE A 53 8.19 -8.99 21.68
N MET A 54 9.02 -8.93 20.64
CA MET A 54 10.00 -9.98 20.34
C MET A 54 11.36 -9.61 20.89
N PRO A 55 11.95 -10.49 21.73
CA PRO A 55 13.27 -10.28 22.27
C PRO A 55 14.33 -10.17 21.18
N VAL A 56 15.18 -9.13 21.22
CA VAL A 56 16.37 -9.06 20.37
C VAL A 56 17.37 -10.10 20.87
N GLN A 57 17.74 -11.05 20.02
CA GLN A 57 18.75 -12.06 20.30
C GLN A 57 20.09 -11.60 19.70
N GLU A 58 21.21 -12.18 20.16
CA GLU A 58 22.57 -11.71 19.81
C GLU A 58 22.82 -11.59 18.29
N ASN A 59 22.10 -12.35 17.46
CA ASN A 59 22.28 -12.40 15.99
C ASN A 59 20.96 -12.24 15.21
N ASN A 60 19.90 -11.66 15.80
CA ASN A 60 18.60 -11.53 15.13
C ASN A 60 17.66 -10.59 15.89
N GLY A 61 17.02 -9.66 15.16
CA GLY A 61 16.07 -8.71 15.75
C GLY A 61 15.97 -7.45 14.92
N ILE A 62 14.75 -6.91 14.80
CA ILE A 62 14.54 -5.64 14.10
C ILE A 62 15.28 -4.55 14.87
N SER A 63 16.18 -3.85 14.21
CA SER A 63 16.88 -2.69 14.74
C SER A 63 15.99 -1.44 14.70
N LEU A 64 16.18 -0.56 15.69
CA LEU A 64 15.50 0.73 15.70
C LEU A 64 15.83 1.56 14.44
N THR A 65 17.05 1.44 13.92
CA THR A 65 17.48 2.14 12.69
C THR A 65 16.66 1.69 11.48
N VAL A 66 16.50 0.38 11.26
CA VAL A 66 15.67 -0.14 10.16
C VAL A 66 14.22 0.30 10.31
N LEU A 67 13.69 0.29 11.54
CA LEU A 67 12.32 0.75 11.80
C LEU A 67 12.13 2.25 11.46
N LEU A 68 13.09 3.11 11.82
CA LEU A 68 13.04 4.54 11.50
C LEU A 68 13.16 4.80 9.99
N ILE A 69 14.01 4.05 9.28
CA ILE A 69 14.09 4.12 7.82
C ILE A 69 12.77 3.65 7.19
N ALA A 70 12.16 2.58 7.71
CA ALA A 70 10.88 2.09 7.25
C ALA A 70 9.75 3.13 7.42
N VAL A 71 9.72 3.86 8.54
CA VAL A 71 8.79 4.99 8.76
C VAL A 71 8.98 6.08 7.70
N ALA A 72 10.23 6.48 7.44
CA ALA A 72 10.54 7.50 6.45
C ALA A 72 10.14 7.06 5.03
N LEU A 73 10.43 5.81 4.66
CA LEU A 73 10.03 5.22 3.39
C LEU A 73 8.50 5.08 3.27
N ALA A 74 7.80 4.68 4.33
CA ALA A 74 6.34 4.61 4.33
C ALA A 74 5.73 5.99 4.04
N GLY A 75 6.24 7.05 4.69
CA GLY A 75 5.87 8.43 4.41
C GLY A 75 6.15 8.85 2.96
N LEU A 76 7.33 8.50 2.42
CA LEU A 76 7.66 8.73 1.01
C LEU A 76 6.70 8.00 0.07
N GLY A 77 6.30 6.77 0.39
CA GLY A 77 5.34 5.99 -0.39
C GLY A 77 3.95 6.65 -0.47
N GLU A 78 3.45 7.18 0.66
CA GLU A 78 2.20 7.94 0.67
C GLU A 78 2.33 9.23 -0.15
N LEU A 79 3.47 9.91 -0.05
CA LEU A 79 3.73 11.12 -0.84
C LEU A 79 3.73 10.80 -2.34
N VAL A 80 4.38 9.71 -2.76
CA VAL A 80 4.39 9.25 -4.16
C VAL A 80 2.98 8.94 -4.64
N GLU A 81 2.16 8.28 -3.84
CA GLU A 81 0.78 7.98 -4.23
C GLU A 81 -0.10 9.23 -4.31
N MET A 82 0.04 10.17 -3.37
CA MET A 82 -0.65 11.47 -3.41
C MET A 82 -0.26 12.31 -4.63
N LEU A 83 1.03 12.35 -4.95
CA LEU A 83 1.56 13.09 -6.10
C LEU A 83 1.22 12.42 -7.43
N GLY A 84 1.15 11.09 -7.44
CA GLY A 84 0.71 10.31 -8.59
C GLY A 84 -0.75 10.54 -8.89
N GLY A 85 -1.65 10.17 -7.98
CA GLY A 85 -3.10 10.13 -8.21
C GLY A 85 -3.76 11.49 -8.30
N SER A 86 -4.24 11.96 -7.15
CA SER A 86 -5.10 13.14 -7.01
C SER A 86 -4.47 14.42 -7.52
N ALA A 87 -3.15 14.59 -7.40
CA ALA A 87 -2.46 15.79 -7.85
C ALA A 87 -2.51 15.97 -9.37
N GLY A 88 -2.50 14.88 -10.16
CA GLY A 88 -2.63 14.94 -11.62
C GLY A 88 -3.99 15.49 -12.05
N ALA A 89 -5.07 14.94 -11.48
CA ALA A 89 -6.43 15.40 -11.75
C ALA A 89 -6.69 16.82 -11.20
N ALA A 90 -6.20 17.12 -9.99
CA ALA A 90 -6.35 18.45 -9.38
C ALA A 90 -5.68 19.56 -10.19
N LYS A 91 -4.49 19.32 -10.76
CA LYS A 91 -3.81 20.25 -11.69
C LYS A 91 -4.63 20.56 -12.94
N LYS A 92 -5.54 19.67 -13.32
CA LYS A 92 -6.47 19.83 -14.46
C LYS A 92 -7.82 20.44 -14.05
N GLY A 93 -7.94 20.95 -12.82
CA GLY A 93 -9.16 21.60 -12.34
C GLY A 93 -10.24 20.62 -11.86
N ALA A 94 -9.87 19.38 -11.52
CA ALA A 94 -10.81 18.40 -11.01
C ALA A 94 -11.53 18.91 -9.75
N SER A 95 -12.84 18.72 -9.74
CA SER A 95 -13.70 19.06 -8.62
C SER A 95 -13.58 18.08 -7.47
N ARG A 96 -14.03 18.52 -6.30
CA ARG A 96 -14.13 17.64 -5.12
C ARG A 96 -15.03 16.42 -5.37
N ARG A 97 -16.06 16.54 -6.21
CA ARG A 97 -16.95 15.42 -6.58
C ARG A 97 -16.20 14.39 -7.43
N ALA A 98 -15.45 14.84 -8.44
CA ALA A 98 -14.59 13.97 -9.25
C ALA A 98 -13.57 13.22 -8.39
N MET A 99 -12.96 13.90 -7.42
CA MET A 99 -11.99 13.30 -6.52
C MET A 99 -12.60 12.18 -5.65
N ILE A 100 -13.76 12.43 -5.04
CA ILE A 100 -14.46 11.44 -4.21
C ILE A 100 -14.91 10.24 -5.06
N LEU A 101 -15.53 10.50 -6.21
CA LEU A 101 -16.01 9.43 -7.08
C LEU A 101 -14.86 8.63 -7.70
N SER A 102 -13.71 9.26 -7.98
CA SER A 102 -12.49 8.57 -8.41
C SER A 102 -12.00 7.58 -7.35
N LEU A 103 -12.00 7.97 -6.08
CA LEU A 103 -11.59 7.07 -4.98
C LEU A 103 -12.57 5.89 -4.84
N LEU A 104 -13.88 6.17 -4.86
CA LEU A 104 -14.91 5.13 -4.79
C LEU A 104 -14.84 4.17 -5.99
N GLY A 105 -14.71 4.71 -7.19
CA GLY A 105 -14.53 3.94 -8.41
C GLY A 105 -13.27 3.09 -8.35
N THR A 106 -12.16 3.66 -7.87
CA THR A 106 -10.91 2.92 -7.66
C THR A 106 -11.12 1.73 -6.73
N PHE A 107 -11.73 1.93 -5.57
CA PHE A 107 -11.97 0.85 -4.60
C PHE A 107 -12.79 -0.28 -5.20
N LEU A 108 -13.96 0.05 -5.77
CA LEU A 108 -14.90 -0.93 -6.30
C LEU A 108 -14.32 -1.66 -7.51
N CYS A 109 -13.72 -0.94 -8.46
CA CYS A 109 -13.17 -1.54 -9.65
C CYS A 109 -11.84 -2.28 -9.37
N SER A 110 -11.06 -1.92 -8.35
CA SER A 110 -9.92 -2.73 -7.89
C SER A 110 -10.39 -4.11 -7.43
N ILE A 111 -11.45 -4.16 -6.60
CA ILE A 111 -12.00 -5.44 -6.10
C ILE A 111 -12.57 -6.27 -7.26
N LEU A 112 -13.39 -5.65 -8.11
CA LEU A 112 -13.96 -6.33 -9.27
C LEU A 112 -12.87 -6.83 -10.23
N GLY A 113 -11.90 -5.98 -10.56
CA GLY A 113 -10.79 -6.33 -11.45
C GLY A 113 -9.94 -7.46 -10.89
N ALA A 114 -9.60 -7.41 -9.59
CA ALA A 114 -8.91 -8.49 -8.91
C ALA A 114 -9.73 -9.80 -8.96
N GLY A 115 -11.01 -9.75 -8.60
CA GLY A 115 -11.89 -10.93 -8.59
C GLY A 115 -12.08 -11.58 -9.96
N LEU A 116 -12.14 -10.78 -11.03
CA LEU A 116 -12.27 -11.28 -12.40
C LEU A 116 -10.96 -11.86 -12.95
N ALA A 117 -9.81 -11.27 -12.61
CA ALA A 117 -8.51 -11.70 -13.13
C ALA A 117 -7.85 -12.80 -12.31
N THR A 118 -8.17 -12.92 -11.02
CA THR A 118 -7.59 -13.93 -10.11
C THR A 118 -7.79 -15.37 -10.59
N PRO A 119 -8.98 -15.81 -11.06
CA PRO A 119 -9.18 -17.19 -11.54
C PRO A 119 -8.37 -17.54 -12.80
N ILE A 120 -7.90 -16.54 -13.55
CA ILE A 120 -7.21 -16.73 -14.82
C ILE A 120 -5.71 -16.97 -14.58
N VAL A 121 -5.06 -16.12 -13.78
CA VAL A 121 -3.59 -16.18 -13.54
C VAL A 121 -3.23 -15.83 -12.08
N PRO A 122 -3.56 -16.65 -11.07
CA PRO A 122 -3.17 -16.34 -9.70
C PRO A 122 -1.66 -16.48 -9.47
N PRO A 123 -1.00 -15.62 -8.66
CA PRO A 123 -1.50 -14.40 -7.98
C PRO A 123 -1.36 -13.12 -8.83
N LEU A 124 -0.68 -13.17 -9.98
CA LEU A 124 -0.40 -12.00 -10.83
C LEU A 124 -1.68 -11.33 -11.34
N GLY A 125 -2.71 -12.11 -11.65
CA GLY A 125 -4.02 -11.67 -12.08
C GLY A 125 -4.71 -10.81 -11.01
N THR A 126 -4.56 -11.14 -9.73
CA THR A 126 -5.07 -10.31 -8.63
C THR A 126 -4.43 -8.93 -8.65
N ILE A 127 -3.10 -8.87 -8.78
CA ILE A 127 -2.34 -7.61 -8.77
C ILE A 127 -2.68 -6.77 -10.00
N MET A 128 -2.55 -7.36 -11.19
CA MET A 128 -2.82 -6.67 -12.45
C MET A 128 -4.28 -6.24 -12.55
N GLY A 129 -5.21 -7.12 -12.17
CA GLY A 129 -6.64 -6.83 -12.14
C GLY A 129 -7.00 -5.70 -11.19
N ALA A 130 -6.40 -5.66 -9.99
CA ALA A 130 -6.62 -4.58 -9.04
C ALA A 130 -6.05 -3.24 -9.55
N ILE A 131 -4.83 -3.23 -10.08
CA ILE A 131 -4.22 -1.99 -10.60
C ILE A 131 -5.01 -1.45 -11.78
N LEU A 132 -5.30 -2.28 -12.78
CA LEU A 132 -6.03 -1.87 -13.98
C LEU A 132 -7.47 -1.52 -13.66
N GLY A 133 -8.16 -2.39 -12.91
CA GLY A 133 -9.54 -2.16 -12.47
C GLY A 133 -9.64 -0.87 -11.68
N GLY A 134 -8.79 -0.67 -10.68
CA GLY A 134 -8.75 0.55 -9.88
C GLY A 134 -8.46 1.80 -10.73
N SER A 135 -7.57 1.70 -11.72
CA SER A 135 -7.25 2.83 -12.61
C SER A 135 -8.42 3.19 -13.52
N VAL A 136 -9.12 2.21 -14.08
CA VAL A 136 -10.37 2.41 -14.85
C VAL A 136 -11.46 3.00 -13.96
N GLY A 137 -11.58 2.52 -12.72
CA GLY A 137 -12.47 3.08 -11.71
C GLY A 137 -12.17 4.54 -11.38
N ALA A 138 -10.89 4.89 -11.25
CA ALA A 138 -10.43 6.27 -11.05
C ALA A 138 -10.85 7.17 -12.22
N TYR A 139 -10.60 6.71 -13.45
CA TYR A 139 -11.00 7.41 -14.69
C TYR A 139 -12.51 7.68 -14.72
N MET A 140 -13.32 6.62 -14.57
CA MET A 140 -14.78 6.72 -14.68
C MET A 140 -15.34 7.57 -13.54
N GLY A 141 -14.85 7.39 -12.32
CA GLY A 141 -15.26 8.16 -11.16
C GLY A 141 -14.96 9.66 -11.32
N ALA A 142 -13.75 10.00 -11.76
CA ALA A 142 -13.36 11.38 -12.01
C ALA A 142 -14.22 12.01 -13.12
N TYR A 143 -14.42 11.30 -14.24
CA TYR A 143 -15.26 11.76 -15.35
C TYR A 143 -16.71 12.00 -14.92
N LEU A 144 -17.33 11.01 -14.25
CA LEU A 144 -18.71 11.10 -13.77
C LEU A 144 -18.89 12.22 -12.72
N GLY A 145 -17.88 12.46 -11.89
CA GLY A 145 -17.94 13.55 -10.92
C GLY A 145 -17.92 14.94 -11.55
N GLU A 146 -17.19 15.12 -12.66
CA GLU A 146 -17.27 16.36 -13.44
C GLU A 146 -18.59 16.50 -14.20
N VAL A 147 -19.12 15.39 -14.75
CA VAL A 147 -20.45 15.37 -15.36
C VAL A 147 -21.51 15.79 -14.33
N TRP A 148 -21.44 15.25 -13.11
CA TRP A 148 -22.37 15.59 -12.04
C TRP A 148 -22.21 17.03 -11.55
N LYS A 149 -20.98 17.57 -11.53
CA LYS A 149 -20.79 19.01 -11.26
C LYS A 149 -21.37 19.89 -12.38
N GLY A 150 -21.44 19.37 -13.60
CA GLY A 150 -21.92 20.12 -14.76
C GLY A 150 -20.91 21.15 -15.27
N ASN A 151 -19.64 21.05 -14.87
CA ASN A 151 -18.61 22.00 -15.23
C ASN A 151 -18.29 21.90 -16.73
N GLN A 152 -18.40 23.01 -17.47
CA GLN A 152 -18.08 23.06 -18.91
C GLN A 152 -16.70 23.67 -19.18
N ASP A 153 -16.09 24.33 -18.19
CA ASP A 153 -14.80 25.01 -18.34
C ASP A 153 -13.59 24.06 -18.28
N VAL A 154 -13.83 22.77 -18.04
CA VAL A 154 -12.79 21.75 -17.89
C VAL A 154 -12.98 20.60 -18.87
N ASP A 155 -11.87 20.07 -19.37
CA ASP A 155 -11.90 18.83 -20.14
C ASP A 155 -12.01 17.63 -19.19
N ARG A 156 -13.21 17.05 -19.14
CA ARG A 156 -13.55 15.91 -18.29
C ARG A 156 -12.77 14.64 -18.69
N GLN A 157 -12.47 14.48 -19.98
CA GLN A 157 -11.68 13.34 -20.45
C GLN A 157 -10.23 13.46 -20.00
N GLU A 158 -9.68 14.68 -20.06
CA GLU A 158 -8.32 14.94 -19.58
C GLU A 158 -8.20 14.72 -18.07
N ILE A 159 -9.19 15.18 -17.29
CA ILE A 159 -9.26 14.90 -15.84
C ILE A 159 -9.29 13.40 -15.55
N GLY A 160 -10.13 12.65 -16.28
CA GLY A 160 -10.19 11.19 -16.16
C GLY A 160 -8.86 10.52 -16.48
N ARG A 161 -8.22 10.89 -17.60
CA ARG A 161 -6.91 10.34 -18.02
C ARG A 161 -5.82 10.64 -17.00
N ALA A 162 -5.81 11.85 -16.45
CA ALA A 162 -4.88 12.23 -15.39
C ALA A 162 -5.09 11.38 -14.13
N ALA A 163 -6.34 11.13 -13.72
CA ALA A 163 -6.66 10.24 -12.60
C ALA A 163 -6.21 8.78 -12.86
N PHE A 164 -6.40 8.27 -14.07
CA PHE A 164 -5.97 6.92 -14.48
C PHE A 164 -4.46 6.75 -14.38
N ILE A 165 -3.70 7.60 -15.09
CA ILE A 165 -2.23 7.53 -15.13
C ILE A 165 -1.68 7.77 -13.73
N GLY A 166 -2.25 8.73 -13.03
CA GLY A 166 -1.87 9.04 -11.66
C GLY A 166 -2.05 7.85 -10.72
N ARG A 167 -3.16 7.11 -10.85
CA ARG A 167 -3.41 5.91 -10.05
C ARG A 167 -2.35 4.83 -10.32
N ILE A 168 -2.04 4.55 -11.58
CA ILE A 168 -1.01 3.55 -11.93
C ILE A 168 0.34 3.93 -11.33
N LEU A 169 0.82 5.14 -11.62
CA LEU A 169 2.15 5.59 -11.18
C LEU A 169 2.25 5.66 -9.66
N GLY A 170 1.20 6.16 -9.00
CA GLY A 170 1.14 6.25 -7.54
C GLY A 170 1.21 4.88 -6.86
N VAL A 171 0.39 3.92 -7.31
CA VAL A 171 0.37 2.56 -6.73
C VAL A 171 1.67 1.81 -7.01
N VAL A 172 2.16 1.85 -8.25
CA VAL A 172 3.41 1.16 -8.62
C VAL A 172 4.58 1.71 -7.81
N GLY A 173 4.70 3.03 -7.71
CA GLY A 173 5.76 3.67 -6.92
C GLY A 173 5.66 3.32 -5.43
N LYS A 174 4.46 3.39 -4.85
CA LYS A 174 4.22 3.03 -3.45
C LYS A 174 4.51 1.55 -3.17
N MET A 175 4.13 0.66 -4.09
CA MET A 175 4.42 -0.77 -3.96
C MET A 175 5.92 -1.05 -4.07
N ALA A 176 6.65 -0.40 -4.99
CA ALA A 176 8.10 -0.55 -5.09
C ALA A 176 8.81 -0.16 -3.78
N ILE A 177 8.39 0.96 -3.17
CA ILE A 177 8.89 1.37 -1.85
C ILE A 177 8.53 0.34 -0.77
N GLY A 178 7.31 -0.20 -0.80
CA GLY A 178 6.87 -1.25 0.12
C GLY A 178 7.71 -2.53 0.05
N VAL A 179 8.17 -2.93 -1.15
CA VAL A 179 9.10 -4.06 -1.31
C VAL A 179 10.41 -3.79 -0.58
N ILE A 180 10.97 -2.58 -0.72
CA ILE A 180 12.22 -2.20 -0.03
C ILE A 180 12.03 -2.31 1.48
N ILE A 181 10.92 -1.78 2.01
CA ILE A 181 10.58 -1.86 3.44
C ILE A 181 10.52 -3.32 3.91
N ILE A 182 9.79 -4.18 3.20
CA ILE A 182 9.64 -5.60 3.56
C ILE A 182 10.99 -6.31 3.55
N VAL A 183 11.79 -6.12 2.51
CA VAL A 183 13.11 -6.78 2.40
C VAL A 183 14.00 -6.36 3.56
N MET A 184 14.10 -5.07 3.86
CA MET A 184 14.90 -4.58 4.98
C MET A 184 14.46 -5.18 6.31
N ILE A 185 13.16 -5.12 6.61
CA ILE A 185 12.59 -5.64 7.87
C ILE A 185 12.77 -7.15 7.98
N THR A 186 12.65 -7.88 6.87
CA THR A 186 12.81 -9.34 6.84
C THR A 186 14.27 -9.74 7.02
N VAL A 187 15.20 -9.04 6.38
CA VAL A 187 16.63 -9.32 6.57
C VAL A 187 17.01 -9.10 8.03
N ASP A 188 16.64 -7.96 8.60
CA ASP A 188 16.96 -7.58 9.99
C ASP A 188 16.24 -8.45 11.04
N SER A 189 15.06 -9.01 10.71
CA SER A 189 14.37 -9.90 11.65
C SER A 189 14.95 -11.31 11.68
N PHE A 190 15.67 -11.76 10.65
CA PHE A 190 16.22 -13.12 10.55
C PHE A 190 17.75 -13.19 10.72
N ILE A 191 18.47 -12.08 10.58
CA ILE A 191 19.94 -11.94 10.61
C ILE A 191 20.28 -10.72 11.46
#